data_AF-A0A8S3AVI6-F1
#
_entry.id   AF-A0A8S3AVI6-F1
#
_cell.length_a   1.000
_cell.length_b   1.000
_cell.length_c   1.000
_cell.angle_alpha   90.00
_cell.angle_beta   90.00
_cell.angle_gamma   90.00
#
_symmetry.space_group_name_H-M   'P 1'
#
loop_
_entity.id
_entity.type
_entity.pdbx_description
1 polymer ?
#
loop_
_entity_poly.entity_id
_entity_poly.type
_entity_poly.pdbx_seq_one_letter_code
_entity_poly.pdbx_strand_id
1 'polypeptide(L)' 'GMSEKEICSMTMSMRDSGERLKWPNYRGSVVDKHSTGGIGDKISIPLAPALAACQFKVPMMAGRGLGITGGTLDKLESIP' A
#
# COMPACT_ATOMS: atom_id res chain seq x y z
N GLY A 1 -8.32 -18.41 -15.71
CA GLY A 1 -8.74 -17.53 -14.61
C GLY A 1 -8.87 -18.34 -13.34
N MET A 2 -9.16 -17.70 -12.21
CA MET A 2 -9.28 -18.34 -10.90
C MET A 2 -10.66 -18.03 -10.32
N SER A 3 -11.21 -18.96 -9.55
CA SER A 3 -12.40 -18.72 -8.72
C SER A 3 -12.06 -17.81 -7.54
N GLU A 4 -13.07 -17.21 -6.90
CA GLU A 4 -12.88 -16.38 -5.70
C GLU A 4 -12.18 -17.14 -4.56
N LYS A 5 -12.47 -18.44 -4.43
CA LYS A 5 -11.82 -19.31 -3.43
C LYS A 5 -10.32 -19.42 -3.69
N GLU A 6 -9.93 -19.61 -4.94
CA GLU A 6 -8.52 -19.70 -5.32
C GLU A 6 -7.81 -18.35 -5.15
N ILE A 7 -8.45 -17.23 -5.53
CA ILE A 7 -7.90 -15.88 -5.34
C ILE A 7 -7.69 -15.58 -3.85
N CYS A 8 -8.67 -15.92 -3.00
CA CYS A 8 -8.56 -15.76 -1.55
C CYS A 8 -7.41 -16.62 -0.99
N SER A 9 -7.31 -17.89 -1.39
CA SER A 9 -6.24 -18.78 -0.95
C SER A 9 -4.85 -18.26 -1.34
N MET A 10 -4.70 -17.77 -2.58
CA MET A 10 -3.45 -17.17 -3.05
C MET A 10 -3.11 -15.90 -2.25
N THR A 11 -4.07 -15.00 -2.06
CA THR A 11 -3.89 -13.76 -1.30
C THR A 11 -3.44 -14.04 0.14
N MET A 12 -4.09 -15.00 0.80
CA MET A 12 -3.76 -15.40 2.17
C MET A 12 -2.37 -16.02 2.26
N SER A 13 -2.01 -16.87 1.29
CA SER A 13 -0.68 -17.49 1.24
C SER A 13 0.43 -16.44 1.03
N MET A 14 0.21 -15.45 0.16
CA MET A 14 1.15 -14.35 -0.04
C MET A 14 1.29 -13.49 1.21
N ARG A 15 0.18 -13.10 1.85
CA ARG A 15 0.18 -12.36 3.13
C ARG A 15 0.96 -13.11 4.21
N ASP A 16 0.82 -14.44 4.26
CA ASP A 16 1.35 -15.29 5.33
C ASP A 16 2.80 -15.75 5.08
N SER A 17 3.35 -15.44 3.90
CA SER A 17 4.75 -15.73 3.54
C SER A 17 5.77 -14.86 4.27
N GLY A 18 5.34 -13.79 4.96
CA GLY A 18 6.19 -12.87 5.70
C GLY A 18 5.61 -12.48 7.06
N GLU A 19 6.14 -11.41 7.63
CA GLU A 19 5.71 -10.92 8.94
C GLU A 19 4.42 -10.11 8.87
N ARG A 20 3.63 -10.16 9.94
CA ARG A 20 2.42 -9.36 10.08
C ARG A 20 2.63 -8.27 11.12
N LEU A 21 2.62 -7.03 10.66
CA LEU A 21 2.73 -5.86 11.51
C LEU A 21 1.53 -5.75 12.46
N LYS A 22 1.79 -5.41 13.73
CA LYS A 22 0.78 -5.21 14.78
C LYS A 22 1.02 -3.88 15.48
N TRP A 23 -0.07 -3.21 15.88
CA TRP A 23 -0.03 -1.95 16.61
C TRP A 23 -0.83 -2.03 17.92
N PRO A 24 -0.43 -2.88 18.89
CA PRO A 24 -1.25 -3.21 20.06
C PRO A 24 -1.59 -2.01 20.96
N ASN A 25 -0.72 -1.00 20.99
CA ASN A 25 -0.88 0.17 21.86
C ASN A 25 -1.47 1.39 21.15
N TYR A 26 -1.87 1.26 19.88
CA TYR A 26 -2.46 2.36 19.12
C TYR A 26 -3.98 2.30 19.14
N ARG A 27 -4.62 3.36 19.63
CA ARG A 27 -6.09 3.46 19.75
C ARG A 27 -6.76 4.17 18.57
N GLY A 28 -5.99 4.79 17.69
CA GLY A 28 -6.52 5.43 16.47
C GLY A 28 -6.68 4.43 15.31
N SER A 29 -7.22 4.91 14.20
CA SER A 29 -7.37 4.08 13.00
C SER A 29 -6.05 3.94 12.23
N VAL A 30 -5.76 2.70 11.83
CA VAL A 30 -4.71 2.36 10.87
C VAL A 30 -5.38 2.26 9.50
N VAL A 31 -4.96 3.08 8.55
CA VAL A 31 -5.60 3.20 7.24
C VAL A 31 -4.55 3.11 6.14
N ASP A 32 -4.97 2.67 4.96
CA ASP A 32 -4.13 2.65 3.77
C ASP A 32 -4.97 2.94 2.52
N LYS A 33 -4.30 3.40 1.46
CA LYS A 33 -4.89 3.60 0.13
C LYS A 33 -4.00 2.94 -0.90
N HIS A 34 -4.61 2.11 -1.74
CA HIS A 34 -3.94 1.47 -2.87
C HIS A 34 -4.53 1.94 -4.21
N SER A 35 -3.68 2.05 -5.23
CA SER A 35 -4.10 2.30 -6.63
C SER A 35 -3.83 1.05 -7.45
N THR A 36 -4.71 0.69 -8.36
CA THR A 36 -4.43 -0.41 -9.32
C THR A 36 -3.37 -0.04 -10.36
N GLY A 37 -3.04 1.26 -10.48
CA GLY A 37 -2.05 1.79 -11.42
C GLY A 37 -2.65 2.86 -12.32
N GLY A 38 -1.87 3.92 -12.58
CA GLY A 38 -2.26 5.02 -13.45
C GLY A 38 -1.05 5.83 -13.91
N ILE A 39 -1.08 6.29 -15.16
CA ILE A 39 -0.02 7.14 -15.71
C ILE A 39 -0.04 8.48 -14.97
N GLY A 40 1.09 8.84 -14.34
CA GLY A 40 1.19 10.06 -13.54
C GLY A 40 0.44 10.04 -12.20
N ASP A 41 -0.12 8.90 -11.77
CA ASP A 41 -0.79 8.81 -10.47
C ASP A 41 0.22 9.04 -9.34
N LYS A 42 0.08 10.16 -8.65
CA LYS A 42 0.93 10.56 -7.53
C LYS A 42 0.16 10.66 -6.22
N ILE A 43 -1.11 10.25 -6.17
CA ILE A 43 -2.01 10.50 -5.02
C ILE A 43 -1.47 9.91 -3.72
N SER A 44 -0.78 8.78 -3.77
CA SER A 44 -0.20 8.16 -2.57
C SER A 44 0.80 9.07 -1.85
N ILE A 45 1.58 9.88 -2.59
CA ILE A 45 2.62 10.76 -2.03
C ILE A 45 2.05 11.86 -1.12
N PRO A 46 1.08 12.70 -1.54
CA PRO A 46 0.48 13.70 -0.66
C PRO A 46 -0.57 13.12 0.30
N LEU A 47 -1.24 12.01 -0.04
CA LEU A 47 -2.32 11.49 0.79
C LEU A 47 -1.81 10.85 2.09
N ALA A 48 -0.68 10.13 2.03
CA ALA A 48 -0.09 9.53 3.22
C ALA A 48 0.22 10.56 4.34
N PRO A 49 0.96 11.67 4.08
CA PRO A 49 1.19 12.69 5.09
C PRO A 49 -0.08 13.49 5.44
N ALA A 50 -1.02 13.70 4.51
CA ALA A 50 -2.28 14.36 4.81
C ALA A 50 -3.12 13.58 5.84
N LEU A 51 -3.25 12.26 5.66
CA LEU A 51 -3.92 11.41 6.64
C LEU A 51 -3.15 11.32 7.96
N ALA A 52 -1.82 11.30 7.92
CA ALA A 52 -1.00 11.36 9.13
C ALA A 52 -1.25 12.65 9.93
N ALA A 53 -1.37 13.80 9.25
CA ALA A 53 -1.73 15.08 9.89
C ALA A 53 -3.12 15.04 10.54
N CYS A 54 -4.06 14.29 9.95
CA CYS A 54 -5.38 14.01 10.51
C CYS A 54 -5.38 12.94 11.63
N GLN A 55 -4.22 12.63 12.22
CA GLN A 55 -4.07 11.68 13.33
C GLN A 55 -4.36 10.21 12.97
N PHE A 56 -4.21 9.83 11.70
CA PHE A 56 -4.23 8.43 11.29
C PHE A 56 -2.82 7.84 11.25
N LYS A 57 -2.70 6.51 11.44
CA LYS A 57 -1.47 5.78 11.08
C LYS A 57 -1.61 5.24 9.66
N VAL A 58 -0.61 5.48 8.83
CA VAL A 58 -0.61 5.10 7.40
C VAL A 58 0.60 4.23 7.07
N PRO A 59 0.61 2.93 7.47
CA PRO A 59 1.71 2.01 7.18
C PRO A 59 1.60 1.47 5.75
N MET A 60 1.69 2.36 4.76
CA MET A 60 1.51 2.03 3.35
C MET A 60 2.61 1.07 2.84
N MET A 61 2.20 -0.07 2.29
CA MET A 61 3.07 -0.92 1.47
C MET A 61 2.92 -0.50 0.00
N ALA A 62 3.93 0.17 -0.54
CA ALA A 62 3.94 0.66 -1.91
C ALA A 62 4.72 -0.28 -2.85
N GLY A 63 4.39 -0.22 -4.14
CA GLY A 63 5.08 -0.94 -5.20
C GLY A 63 5.96 -0.05 -6.08
N ARG A 64 6.81 -0.71 -6.88
CA ARG A 64 7.48 -0.14 -8.04
C ARG A 64 6.55 -0.12 -9.26
N GLY A 65 7.04 0.38 -10.39
CA GLY A 65 6.33 0.38 -11.66
C GLY A 65 5.85 -1.01 -12.09
N LEU A 66 4.67 -1.06 -12.71
CA LEU A 66 4.08 -2.27 -13.26
C LEU A 66 3.52 -1.95 -14.66
N GLY A 67 4.06 -2.65 -15.68
CA GLY A 67 3.76 -2.36 -17.08
C GLY A 67 4.16 -0.92 -17.45
N ILE A 68 3.24 -0.16 -18.05
CA ILE A 68 3.45 1.25 -18.44
C ILE A 68 3.19 2.25 -17.29
N THR A 69 2.78 1.78 -16.11
CA THR A 69 2.45 2.66 -14.97
C THR A 69 3.62 2.73 -14.00
N GLY A 70 3.94 3.95 -13.54
CA GLY A 70 5.06 4.18 -12.61
C GLY A 70 4.69 3.98 -11.14
N GLY A 71 5.61 3.44 -10.34
CA GLY A 71 5.40 3.12 -8.92
C GLY A 71 5.48 4.33 -7.99
N THR A 72 4.98 4.19 -6.77
CA THR A 72 5.17 5.21 -5.73
C THR A 72 6.59 5.16 -5.16
N LEU A 73 7.16 3.95 -5.01
CA LEU A 73 8.54 3.79 -4.53
C LEU A 73 9.56 4.47 -5.45
N ASP A 74 9.46 4.24 -6.77
CA ASP A 74 10.41 4.81 -7.73
C ASP A 74 10.39 6.35 -7.74
N LYS A 75 9.22 6.95 -7.47
CA LYS A 75 9.08 8.42 -7.36
C LYS A 75 9.71 8.94 -6.07
N LEU A 76 9.54 8.22 -4.96
CA LEU A 76 10.14 8.61 -3.67
C LEU A 76 11.66 8.48 -3.69
N GLU A 77 12.22 7.47 -4.37
CA GLU A 77 13.66 7.27 -4.55
C GLU A 77 14.34 8.38 -5.39
N SER A 78 13.58 9.27 -6.03
CA SER A 78 14.14 10.44 -6.72
C SER A 78 14.54 11.58 -5.78
N ILE A 79 14.16 11.50 -4.51
CA ILE A 79 14.53 12.47 -3.47
C ILE A 79 15.90 12.03 -2.89
N PRO A 80 16.96 12.87 -2.99
CA PRO A 80 18.30 12.53 -2.48
C PRO A 80 18.41 12.40 -0.96
#